data_AF-A0A818I5R7-F1
#
_entry.id   AF-A0A818I5R7-F1
#
_cell.length_a   1.000
_cell.length_b   1.000
_cell.length_c   1.000
_cell.angle_alpha   90.00
_cell.angle_beta   90.00
_cell.angle_gamma   90.00
#
_symmetry.space_group_name_H-M   'P 1'
#
loop_
_entity.id
_entity.type
_entity.pdbx_description
1 polymer ?
#
loop_
_entity_poly.entity_id
_entity_poly.type
_entity_poly.pdbx_seq_one_letter_code
_entity_poly.pdbx_strand_id
1 'polypeptide(L)'
;MGAGCCCCCSKKEQRISSEYRPISQYIQIDIKTTNPLTLIEGYLNEPVLSLEESLEPFNGKIDQLSYYIKEAKMKCHYPSEHNLNRDESAAIYIYTMKWGDRCLYDHLQAAWNSNDRSTLKPWFKYLKLFKSALDKLPSAKAEIWQGAPFDEKLKDQLSSEPLSVYSSMCSCSSSANEIMDNLQKTGGKKIMLVGYQSVNGKLVTGYTANNLQDAIMWPGTKLGVSKYVMTDAYHSWILHASRRRRDIDITEDNVLVSENRTCMFYANELFWEEPNERDPSAGNYTLDLDRSSCTTDEIVTSNGNMTSVILDLYWDNGMNDTIPMTLIANITERYWYLDTVTMNGSEYRYFAYGMHSQMETPSTYSYVCKTAVFVKYDSAGHGLYDFKNKFFLTNIQFQPFNADGIKFGLPNYCTSFFTSGIWMGLTSTLLCLGILLFGIYRMMSIKSNDRFDDPKGKPLIIKAQE
;
A
#
# COMPACT_ATOMS: atom_id res chain seq x y z
N MET A 1 -28.84 -25.04 -77.55
CA MET A 1 -29.93 -24.63 -76.63
C MET A 1 -29.90 -25.62 -75.48
N GLY A 2 -29.17 -25.37 -74.39
CA GLY A 2 -29.53 -24.45 -73.28
C GLY A 2 -29.95 -25.34 -72.10
N ALA A 3 -29.01 -25.76 -71.24
CA ALA A 3 -28.60 -25.13 -69.98
C ALA A 3 -29.37 -25.70 -68.76
N GLY A 4 -28.64 -26.13 -67.72
CA GLY A 4 -29.23 -26.49 -66.43
C GLY A 4 -28.38 -27.44 -65.58
N CYS A 5 -27.15 -27.04 -65.22
CA CYS A 5 -26.38 -27.71 -64.16
C CYS A 5 -27.09 -27.58 -62.81
N CYS A 6 -27.27 -28.69 -62.08
CA CYS A 6 -27.72 -28.69 -60.70
C CYS A 6 -26.51 -28.92 -59.78
N CYS A 7 -26.23 -27.94 -58.92
CA CYS A 7 -25.07 -27.86 -58.04
C CYS A 7 -25.11 -28.84 -56.87
N CYS A 8 -23.92 -29.36 -56.53
CA CYS A 8 -23.60 -30.09 -55.31
C CYS A 8 -24.06 -29.36 -54.05
N CYS A 9 -24.74 -30.08 -53.16
CA CYS A 9 -25.04 -29.67 -51.80
C CYS A 9 -23.76 -29.79 -50.95
N SER A 10 -22.91 -28.76 -50.98
CA SER A 10 -21.86 -28.58 -49.98
C SER A 10 -22.52 -28.10 -48.69
N LYS A 11 -22.43 -28.90 -47.62
CA LYS A 11 -22.70 -28.44 -46.26
C LYS A 11 -21.78 -27.24 -46.01
N LYS A 12 -22.35 -26.03 -46.03
CA LYS A 12 -21.69 -24.85 -45.48
C LYS A 12 -21.47 -25.12 -43.99
N GLU A 13 -20.26 -25.54 -43.63
CA GLU A 13 -19.67 -25.08 -42.37
C GLU A 13 -19.83 -23.57 -42.38
N GLN A 14 -20.79 -23.08 -41.59
CA GLN A 14 -20.84 -21.68 -41.24
C GLN A 14 -19.55 -21.41 -40.47
N ARG A 15 -18.50 -21.00 -41.19
CA ARG A 15 -17.49 -20.11 -40.63
C ARG A 15 -18.27 -18.93 -40.09
N ILE A 16 -18.53 -18.97 -38.78
CA ILE A 16 -18.81 -17.79 -38.00
C ILE A 16 -17.55 -16.94 -38.15
N SER A 17 -17.56 -16.07 -39.16
CA SER A 17 -16.69 -14.93 -39.25
C SER A 17 -17.08 -14.00 -38.11
N SER A 18 -16.71 -14.37 -36.88
CA SER A 18 -16.69 -13.42 -35.77
C SER A 18 -15.60 -12.43 -36.12
N GLU A 19 -16.02 -11.25 -36.58
CA GLU A 19 -15.16 -10.08 -36.57
C GLU A 19 -14.76 -9.85 -35.10
N TYR A 20 -13.62 -10.41 -34.74
CA TYR A 20 -13.10 -10.48 -33.39
C TYR A 20 -12.89 -9.04 -32.90
N ARG A 21 -13.59 -8.62 -31.84
CA ARG A 21 -13.35 -7.34 -31.15
C ARG A 21 -12.59 -7.60 -29.85
N PRO A 22 -11.26 -7.82 -29.89
CA PRO A 22 -10.45 -8.06 -28.68
C PRO A 22 -10.24 -6.81 -27.82
N ILE A 23 -10.78 -5.67 -28.23
CA ILE A 23 -10.30 -4.33 -27.86
C ILE A 23 -11.00 -3.79 -26.59
N SER A 24 -12.06 -4.45 -26.10
CA SER A 24 -12.89 -3.86 -25.03
C SER A 24 -12.23 -3.82 -23.64
N GLN A 25 -11.25 -4.68 -23.36
CA GLN A 25 -10.73 -4.84 -21.99
C GLN A 25 -9.77 -3.75 -21.51
N TYR A 26 -9.08 -3.04 -22.43
CA TYR A 26 -8.24 -1.88 -22.10
C TYR A 26 -8.89 -0.53 -22.43
N ILE A 27 -10.10 -0.56 -23.02
CA ILE A 27 -10.94 0.61 -23.36
C ILE A 27 -11.91 0.96 -22.20
N GLN A 28 -11.49 0.68 -20.97
CA GLN A 28 -12.24 1.08 -19.79
C GLN A 28 -11.28 1.51 -18.69
N ILE A 29 -11.56 2.65 -18.08
CA ILE A 29 -10.89 3.09 -16.86
C ILE A 29 -11.78 2.65 -15.71
N ASP A 30 -11.29 1.71 -14.91
CA ASP A 30 -12.01 1.18 -13.77
C ASP A 30 -11.30 1.59 -12.47
N ILE A 31 -11.83 2.64 -11.85
CA ILE A 31 -11.35 3.24 -10.62
C ILE A 31 -12.56 3.34 -9.68
N LYS A 32 -12.39 2.97 -8.41
CA LYS A 32 -13.45 3.04 -7.39
C LYS A 32 -13.16 4.12 -6.35
N THR A 33 -14.21 4.71 -5.79
CA THR A 33 -14.12 5.65 -4.66
C THR A 33 -14.07 4.93 -3.30
N THR A 34 -14.52 3.68 -3.25
CA THR A 34 -14.48 2.79 -2.08
C THR A 34 -13.48 1.66 -2.29
N ASN A 35 -12.94 1.10 -1.20
CA ASN A 35 -11.99 -0.01 -1.29
C ASN A 35 -12.72 -1.30 -1.74
N PRO A 36 -12.48 -1.81 -2.96
CA PRO A 36 -13.15 -3.01 -3.47
C PRO A 36 -12.79 -4.29 -2.69
N LEU A 37 -11.67 -4.33 -1.96
CA LEU A 37 -11.28 -5.51 -1.17
C LEU A 37 -12.30 -5.83 -0.06
N THR A 38 -13.03 -4.82 0.43
CA THR A 38 -14.09 -5.02 1.42
C THR A 38 -15.22 -5.92 0.92
N LEU A 39 -15.44 -5.96 -0.41
CA LEU A 39 -16.46 -6.81 -1.02
C LEU A 39 -16.04 -8.28 -1.10
N ILE A 40 -14.74 -8.56 -1.09
CA ILE A 40 -14.19 -9.92 -1.21
C ILE A 40 -13.51 -10.42 0.07
N GLU A 41 -13.61 -9.70 1.18
CA GLU A 41 -13.02 -10.12 2.46
C GLU A 41 -13.41 -11.58 2.80
N GLY A 42 -12.42 -12.40 3.13
CA GLY A 42 -12.60 -13.84 3.37
C GLY A 42 -12.35 -14.74 2.16
N TYR A 43 -12.19 -14.22 0.93
CA TYR A 43 -11.79 -15.04 -0.23
C TYR A 43 -10.46 -15.77 -0.02
N LEU A 44 -9.55 -15.18 0.78
CA LEU A 44 -8.25 -15.79 1.12
C LEU A 44 -8.37 -17.08 1.93
N ASN A 45 -9.49 -17.26 2.64
CA ASN A 45 -9.77 -18.44 3.46
C ASN A 45 -10.33 -19.61 2.62
N GLU A 46 -10.69 -19.37 1.36
CA GLU A 46 -11.06 -20.46 0.45
C GLU A 46 -9.81 -21.31 0.13
N PRO A 47 -9.96 -22.63 -0.01
CA PRO A 47 -8.89 -23.48 -0.51
C PRO A 47 -8.60 -23.15 -1.98
N VAL A 48 -7.34 -23.35 -2.40
CA VAL A 48 -6.99 -23.33 -3.82
C VAL A 48 -7.55 -24.61 -4.45
N LEU A 49 -8.48 -24.45 -5.40
CA LEU A 49 -9.17 -25.54 -6.09
C LEU A 49 -8.79 -25.58 -7.57
N SER A 50 -9.19 -26.64 -8.27
CA SER A 50 -9.09 -26.69 -9.73
C SER A 50 -9.97 -25.64 -10.41
N LEU A 51 -9.68 -25.32 -11.67
CA LEU A 51 -10.44 -24.33 -12.44
C LEU A 51 -11.92 -24.71 -12.55
N GLU A 52 -12.25 -25.99 -12.77
CA GLU A 52 -13.62 -26.50 -12.85
C GLU A 52 -14.37 -26.33 -11.52
N GLU A 53 -13.75 -26.72 -10.41
CA GLU A 53 -14.35 -26.63 -9.07
C GLU A 53 -14.54 -25.18 -8.64
N SER A 54 -13.59 -24.31 -9.01
CA SER A 54 -13.65 -22.88 -8.66
C SER A 54 -14.76 -22.14 -9.40
N LEU A 55 -15.15 -22.60 -10.59
CA LEU A 55 -16.16 -22.01 -11.46
C LEU A 55 -17.51 -22.77 -11.49
N GLU A 56 -17.62 -23.83 -10.70
CA GLU A 56 -18.84 -24.64 -10.56
C GLU A 56 -20.12 -23.80 -10.33
N PRO A 57 -20.12 -22.74 -9.49
CA PRO A 57 -21.33 -21.93 -9.24
C PRO A 57 -21.92 -21.21 -10.47
N PHE A 58 -21.16 -21.16 -11.57
CA PHE A 58 -21.50 -20.49 -12.82
C PHE A 58 -21.85 -21.46 -13.95
N ASN A 59 -21.81 -22.77 -13.71
CA ASN A 59 -22.29 -23.76 -14.67
C ASN A 59 -23.76 -23.50 -15.02
N GLY A 60 -24.06 -23.44 -16.32
CA GLY A 60 -25.39 -23.12 -16.82
C GLY A 60 -25.80 -21.64 -16.72
N LYS A 61 -24.99 -20.78 -16.10
CA LYS A 61 -25.19 -19.31 -16.07
C LYS A 61 -24.34 -18.59 -17.12
N ILE A 62 -23.11 -19.09 -17.34
CA ILE A 62 -22.21 -18.58 -18.37
C ILE A 62 -22.26 -19.52 -19.57
N ASP A 63 -22.55 -18.96 -20.74
CA ASP A 63 -22.73 -19.71 -21.97
C ASP A 63 -21.46 -20.49 -22.32
N GLN A 64 -21.61 -21.81 -22.52
CA GLN A 64 -20.55 -22.75 -22.89
C GLN A 64 -19.34 -22.79 -21.94
N LEU A 65 -19.50 -22.40 -20.68
CA LEU A 65 -18.41 -22.33 -19.69
C LEU A 65 -17.54 -23.60 -19.64
N SER A 66 -18.15 -24.78 -19.58
CA SER A 66 -17.42 -26.06 -19.49
C SER A 66 -16.56 -26.36 -20.72
N TYR A 67 -16.94 -25.86 -21.91
CA TYR A 67 -16.13 -25.98 -23.12
C TYR A 67 -14.92 -25.05 -23.03
N TYR A 68 -15.11 -23.80 -22.62
CA TYR A 68 -14.03 -22.81 -22.51
C TYR A 68 -13.07 -23.09 -21.35
N ILE A 69 -13.50 -23.73 -20.26
CA ILE A 69 -12.59 -24.24 -19.22
C ILE A 69 -11.63 -25.29 -19.82
N LYS A 70 -12.15 -26.23 -20.62
CA LYS A 70 -11.30 -27.24 -21.29
C LYS A 70 -10.36 -26.58 -22.29
N GLU A 71 -10.86 -25.63 -23.07
CA GLU A 71 -10.04 -24.89 -24.03
C GLU A 71 -8.91 -24.12 -23.32
N ALA A 72 -9.22 -23.43 -22.21
CA ALA A 72 -8.23 -22.73 -21.41
C ALA A 72 -7.15 -23.67 -20.88
N LYS A 73 -7.51 -24.84 -20.34
CA LYS A 73 -6.53 -25.83 -19.86
C LYS A 73 -5.65 -26.44 -20.96
N MET A 74 -6.17 -26.52 -22.19
CA MET A 74 -5.41 -27.02 -23.33
C MET A 74 -4.45 -25.97 -23.91
N LYS A 75 -4.88 -24.70 -23.92
CA LYS A 75 -4.15 -23.60 -24.58
C LYS A 75 -3.36 -22.71 -23.63
N CYS A 76 -3.56 -22.84 -22.32
CA CYS A 76 -2.79 -22.08 -21.34
C CYS A 76 -1.30 -22.36 -21.46
N HIS A 77 -0.49 -21.38 -21.07
CA HIS A 77 0.95 -21.52 -21.06
C HIS A 77 1.39 -22.48 -19.97
N TYR A 78 1.73 -23.70 -20.37
CA TYR A 78 2.19 -24.76 -19.47
C TYR A 78 3.14 -25.73 -20.20
N PRO A 79 4.31 -26.09 -19.64
CA PRO A 79 4.80 -25.72 -18.30
C PRO A 79 5.16 -24.23 -18.19
N SER A 80 4.95 -23.65 -17.01
CA SER A 80 5.21 -22.24 -16.72
C SER A 80 6.63 -22.06 -16.18
N GLU A 81 7.38 -21.10 -16.72
CA GLU A 81 8.67 -20.62 -16.19
C GLU A 81 8.54 -19.92 -14.82
N HIS A 82 7.34 -19.53 -14.42
CA HIS A 82 7.03 -18.87 -13.16
C HIS A 82 6.38 -19.83 -12.13
N ASN A 83 6.48 -21.14 -12.34
CA ASN A 83 5.95 -22.17 -11.43
C ASN A 83 4.43 -22.12 -11.22
N LEU A 84 3.68 -21.63 -12.22
CA LEU A 84 2.21 -21.77 -12.23
C LEU A 84 1.86 -23.23 -12.55
N ASN A 85 0.94 -23.78 -11.77
CA ASN A 85 0.30 -25.04 -12.13
C ASN A 85 -0.66 -24.83 -13.32
N ARG A 86 -1.15 -25.92 -13.90
CA ARG A 86 -2.01 -25.84 -15.10
C ARG A 86 -3.32 -25.09 -14.83
N ASP A 87 -3.93 -25.25 -13.66
CA ASP A 87 -5.17 -24.58 -13.28
C ASP A 87 -4.98 -23.07 -13.07
N GLU A 88 -3.88 -22.67 -12.44
CA GLU A 88 -3.48 -21.26 -12.26
C GLU A 88 -3.24 -20.57 -13.61
N SER A 89 -2.47 -21.21 -14.51
CA SER A 89 -2.23 -20.68 -15.85
C SER A 89 -3.52 -20.60 -16.67
N ALA A 90 -4.38 -21.62 -16.58
CA ALA A 90 -5.69 -21.64 -17.24
C ALA A 90 -6.66 -20.59 -16.69
N ALA A 91 -6.57 -20.24 -15.40
CA ALA A 91 -7.38 -19.19 -14.79
C ALA A 91 -7.06 -17.80 -15.40
N ILE A 92 -5.77 -17.51 -15.64
CA ILE A 92 -5.36 -16.27 -16.33
C ILE A 92 -5.82 -16.29 -17.79
N TYR A 93 -5.67 -17.43 -18.46
CA TYR A 93 -6.07 -17.60 -19.85
C TYR A 93 -7.57 -17.35 -20.04
N ILE A 94 -8.44 -18.00 -19.25
CA ILE A 94 -9.90 -17.88 -19.40
C ILE A 94 -10.41 -16.47 -19.04
N TYR A 95 -9.78 -15.79 -18.08
CA TYR A 95 -10.11 -14.40 -17.74
C TYR A 95 -9.89 -13.43 -18.91
N THR A 96 -8.83 -13.65 -19.70
CA THR A 96 -8.47 -12.79 -20.83
C THR A 96 -9.12 -13.23 -22.15
N MET A 97 -9.83 -14.35 -22.14
CA MET A 97 -10.48 -14.88 -23.34
C MET A 97 -11.82 -14.20 -23.61
N LYS A 98 -11.98 -13.71 -24.86
CA LYS A 98 -13.21 -13.10 -25.36
C LYS A 98 -13.84 -14.01 -26.42
N TRP A 99 -14.79 -14.84 -26.00
CA TRP A 99 -15.44 -15.82 -26.87
C TRP A 99 -16.87 -15.48 -27.28
N GLY A 100 -17.43 -14.40 -26.75
CA GLY A 100 -18.78 -13.93 -27.04
C GLY A 100 -19.19 -12.83 -26.07
N ASP A 101 -20.40 -12.31 -26.27
CA ASP A 101 -21.02 -11.40 -25.32
C ASP A 101 -21.34 -12.16 -24.02
N ARG A 102 -21.11 -11.50 -22.87
CA ARG A 102 -21.29 -12.10 -21.55
C ARG A 102 -20.38 -13.32 -21.30
N CYS A 103 -19.10 -13.23 -21.67
CA CYS A 103 -18.13 -14.25 -21.27
C CYS A 103 -17.82 -14.16 -19.76
N LEU A 104 -16.86 -14.97 -19.29
CA LEU A 104 -16.49 -14.99 -17.88
C LEU A 104 -16.06 -13.62 -17.35
N TYR A 105 -15.21 -12.91 -18.10
CA TYR A 105 -14.79 -11.55 -17.77
C TYR A 105 -15.97 -10.61 -17.56
N ASP A 106 -16.98 -10.65 -18.44
CA ASP A 106 -18.12 -9.72 -18.38
C ASP A 106 -18.98 -9.97 -17.15
N HIS A 107 -19.19 -11.23 -16.78
CA HIS A 107 -19.94 -11.59 -15.58
C HIS A 107 -19.19 -11.17 -14.30
N LEU A 108 -17.87 -11.38 -14.25
CA LEU A 108 -17.06 -10.96 -13.12
C LEU A 108 -17.02 -9.43 -13.00
N GLN A 109 -16.83 -8.74 -14.10
CA GLN A 109 -16.84 -7.28 -14.15
C GLN A 109 -18.21 -6.71 -13.76
N ALA A 110 -19.31 -7.35 -14.17
CA ALA A 110 -20.65 -6.98 -13.75
C ALA A 110 -20.86 -7.18 -12.24
N ALA A 111 -20.32 -8.27 -11.66
CA ALA A 111 -20.35 -8.49 -10.22
C ALA A 111 -19.59 -7.39 -9.46
N TRP A 112 -18.38 -7.05 -9.91
CA TRP A 112 -17.60 -5.91 -9.35
C TRP A 112 -18.35 -4.59 -9.45
N ASN A 113 -19.00 -4.32 -10.59
CA ASN A 113 -19.73 -3.08 -10.82
C ASN A 113 -21.06 -2.99 -10.06
N SER A 114 -21.63 -4.12 -9.62
CA SER A 114 -22.83 -4.13 -8.78
C SER A 114 -22.58 -3.53 -7.40
N ASN A 115 -21.31 -3.50 -6.93
CA ASN A 115 -20.92 -3.09 -5.58
C ASN A 115 -21.69 -3.86 -4.48
N ASP A 116 -22.13 -5.09 -4.78
CA ASP A 116 -22.85 -5.97 -3.86
C ASP A 116 -21.99 -7.21 -3.57
N ARG A 117 -21.66 -7.41 -2.29
CA ARG A 117 -20.92 -8.57 -1.81
C ARG A 117 -21.62 -9.90 -2.13
N SER A 118 -22.95 -9.91 -2.18
CA SER A 118 -23.72 -11.13 -2.45
C SER A 118 -23.46 -11.69 -3.86
N THR A 119 -23.18 -10.81 -4.83
CA THR A 119 -22.89 -11.18 -6.22
C THR A 119 -21.44 -11.65 -6.40
N LEU A 120 -20.52 -11.15 -5.55
CA LEU A 120 -19.10 -11.51 -5.57
C LEU A 120 -18.79 -12.79 -4.78
N LYS A 121 -19.57 -13.12 -3.75
CA LYS A 121 -19.34 -14.33 -2.92
C LYS A 121 -19.19 -15.63 -3.72
N PRO A 122 -20.00 -15.91 -4.77
CA PRO A 122 -19.82 -17.10 -5.62
C PRO A 122 -18.47 -17.14 -6.37
N TRP A 123 -17.79 -16.00 -6.52
CA TRP A 123 -16.50 -15.91 -7.20
C TRP A 123 -15.31 -16.17 -6.28
N PHE A 124 -15.47 -16.29 -4.96
CA PHE A 124 -14.34 -16.33 -4.02
C PHE A 124 -13.34 -17.46 -4.32
N LYS A 125 -13.84 -18.65 -4.66
CA LYS A 125 -12.99 -19.80 -5.05
C LYS A 125 -12.17 -19.51 -6.31
N TYR A 126 -12.80 -18.92 -7.32
CA TYR A 126 -12.11 -18.52 -8.55
C TYR A 126 -11.11 -17.39 -8.29
N LEU A 127 -11.49 -16.37 -7.51
CA LEU A 127 -10.61 -15.27 -7.14
C LEU A 127 -9.40 -15.75 -6.32
N LYS A 128 -9.58 -16.77 -5.47
CA LYS A 128 -8.47 -17.41 -4.74
C LYS A 128 -7.48 -18.07 -5.70
N LEU A 129 -7.97 -18.93 -6.61
CA LEU A 129 -7.14 -19.57 -7.63
C LEU A 129 -6.42 -18.54 -8.51
N PHE A 130 -7.16 -17.53 -8.97
CA PHE A 130 -6.65 -16.48 -9.84
C PHE A 130 -5.59 -15.62 -9.14
N LYS A 131 -5.82 -15.24 -7.88
CA LYS A 131 -4.84 -14.48 -7.08
C LYS A 131 -3.58 -15.30 -6.83
N SER A 132 -3.71 -16.59 -6.49
CA SER A 132 -2.56 -17.49 -6.35
C SER A 132 -1.72 -17.60 -7.64
N ALA A 133 -2.37 -17.56 -8.81
CA ALA A 133 -1.68 -17.50 -10.10
C ALA A 133 -0.92 -16.17 -10.29
N LEU A 134 -1.60 -15.04 -10.04
CA LEU A 134 -1.01 -13.70 -10.19
C LEU A 134 0.18 -13.46 -9.24
N ASP A 135 0.14 -13.99 -8.02
CA ASP A 135 1.20 -13.78 -7.02
C ASP A 135 2.53 -14.40 -7.41
N LYS A 136 2.50 -15.44 -8.25
CA LYS A 136 3.70 -16.08 -8.80
C LYS A 136 4.31 -15.33 -9.97
N LEU A 137 3.59 -14.38 -10.57
CA LEU A 137 4.06 -13.64 -11.73
C LEU A 137 4.89 -12.41 -11.32
N PRO A 138 5.85 -11.99 -12.16
CA PRO A 138 6.64 -10.80 -11.90
C PRO A 138 5.76 -9.54 -11.91
N SER A 139 6.08 -8.61 -11.03
CA SER A 139 5.42 -7.30 -10.99
C SER A 139 5.96 -6.37 -12.09
N ALA A 140 5.08 -5.55 -12.66
CA ALA A 140 5.45 -4.54 -13.65
C ALA A 140 6.34 -3.47 -13.00
N LYS A 141 7.54 -3.24 -13.57
CA LYS A 141 8.47 -2.19 -13.12
C LYS A 141 8.21 -0.84 -13.80
N ALA A 142 7.68 -0.89 -15.01
CA ALA A 142 7.32 0.29 -15.80
C ALA A 142 5.86 0.70 -15.56
N GLU A 143 5.52 1.92 -15.96
CA GLU A 143 4.15 2.42 -15.94
C GLU A 143 3.26 1.59 -16.88
N ILE A 144 2.11 1.15 -16.37
CA ILE A 144 1.09 0.42 -17.12
C ILE A 144 -0.14 1.29 -17.33
N TRP A 145 -0.87 1.06 -18.41
CA TRP A 145 -1.81 2.02 -18.97
C TRP A 145 -3.19 1.42 -19.18
N GLN A 146 -4.19 2.27 -18.98
CA GLN A 146 -5.56 2.07 -19.45
C GLN A 146 -6.04 3.30 -20.21
N GLY A 147 -7.07 3.13 -21.04
CA GLY A 147 -7.70 4.26 -21.70
C GLY A 147 -9.20 4.07 -21.86
N ALA A 148 -9.89 5.17 -22.10
CA ALA A 148 -11.29 5.17 -22.46
C ALA A 148 -11.59 6.39 -23.35
N PRO A 149 -12.73 6.41 -24.06
CA PRO A 149 -13.29 7.66 -24.56
C PRO A 149 -13.38 8.68 -23.42
N PHE A 150 -13.14 9.96 -23.74
CA PHE A 150 -13.18 11.02 -22.74
C PHE A 150 -14.55 11.09 -22.05
N ASP A 151 -14.53 11.05 -20.72
CA ASP A 151 -15.71 11.19 -19.86
C ASP A 151 -15.49 12.37 -18.90
N GLU A 152 -16.31 13.41 -19.06
CA GLU A 152 -16.25 14.62 -18.26
C GLU A 152 -16.56 14.36 -16.77
N LYS A 153 -17.48 13.44 -16.47
CA LYS A 153 -17.82 13.08 -15.09
C LYS A 153 -16.66 12.38 -14.40
N LEU A 154 -15.99 11.45 -15.11
CA LEU A 154 -14.85 10.74 -14.56
C LEU A 154 -13.66 11.69 -14.35
N LYS A 155 -13.43 12.62 -15.28
CA LYS A 155 -12.44 13.69 -15.12
C LYS A 155 -12.71 14.53 -13.87
N ASP A 156 -13.95 14.98 -13.66
CA ASP A 156 -14.31 15.80 -12.50
C ASP A 156 -14.17 15.01 -11.19
N GLN A 157 -14.57 13.73 -11.18
CA GLN A 157 -14.35 12.83 -10.05
C GLN A 157 -12.86 12.73 -9.70
N LEU A 158 -12.02 12.45 -10.69
CA LEU A 158 -10.58 12.30 -10.50
C LEU A 158 -9.86 13.62 -10.18
N SER A 159 -10.43 14.77 -10.55
CA SER A 159 -9.85 16.10 -10.32
C SER A 159 -10.25 16.73 -8.97
N SER A 160 -11.18 16.13 -8.23
CA SER A 160 -11.67 16.69 -6.96
C SER A 160 -10.78 16.27 -5.76
N GLU A 161 -10.11 17.24 -5.14
CA GLU A 161 -9.29 17.05 -3.94
C GLU A 161 -10.16 17.01 -2.67
N PRO A 162 -9.87 16.16 -1.68
CA PRO A 162 -8.86 15.09 -1.66
C PRO A 162 -9.51 13.72 -1.96
N LEU A 163 -9.68 13.31 -3.23
CA LEU A 163 -10.11 11.94 -3.49
C LEU A 163 -8.99 10.94 -3.17
N SER A 164 -9.27 10.00 -2.27
CA SER A 164 -8.61 8.70 -2.30
C SER A 164 -9.42 7.81 -3.23
N VAL A 165 -8.86 7.42 -4.37
CA VAL A 165 -9.44 6.39 -5.22
C VAL A 165 -8.73 5.05 -5.01
N TYR A 166 -9.34 3.96 -5.44
CA TYR A 166 -8.78 2.61 -5.38
C TYR A 166 -8.74 1.98 -6.78
N SER A 167 -7.71 1.19 -7.04
CA SER A 167 -7.63 0.35 -8.25
C SER A 167 -8.76 -0.67 -8.25
N SER A 168 -9.38 -0.87 -9.41
CA SER A 168 -10.22 -2.04 -9.68
C SER A 168 -9.40 -3.21 -10.21
N MET A 169 -10.02 -4.39 -10.29
CA MET A 169 -9.48 -5.51 -11.04
C MET A 169 -9.55 -5.18 -12.52
N CYS A 170 -8.43 -5.06 -13.22
CA CYS A 170 -8.47 -4.69 -14.62
C CYS A 170 -7.22 -5.11 -15.40
N SER A 171 -7.37 -5.16 -16.72
CA SER A 171 -6.28 -5.42 -17.66
C SER A 171 -5.66 -4.11 -18.14
N CYS A 172 -4.35 -4.11 -18.30
CA CYS A 172 -3.53 -2.95 -18.67
C CYS A 172 -2.58 -3.29 -19.83
N SER A 173 -2.20 -2.27 -20.59
CA SER A 173 -1.12 -2.34 -21.58
C SER A 173 0.14 -1.67 -21.05
N SER A 174 1.30 -2.09 -21.52
CA SER A 174 2.59 -1.43 -21.32
C SER A 174 2.76 -0.18 -22.21
N SER A 175 1.86 0.03 -23.18
CA SER A 175 1.97 1.08 -24.19
C SER A 175 0.72 1.98 -24.24
N ALA A 176 0.89 3.24 -23.81
CA ALA A 176 -0.13 4.28 -23.99
C ALA A 176 -0.52 4.49 -25.46
N ASN A 177 0.46 4.40 -26.37
CA ASN A 177 0.26 4.62 -27.80
C ASN A 177 -0.63 3.55 -28.43
N GLU A 178 -0.46 2.29 -28.03
CA GLU A 178 -1.29 1.19 -28.52
C GLU A 178 -2.77 1.40 -28.16
N ILE A 179 -3.04 1.82 -26.92
CA ILE A 179 -4.40 2.13 -26.47
C ILE A 179 -4.98 3.30 -27.28
N MET A 180 -4.17 4.35 -27.48
CA MET A 180 -4.59 5.53 -28.23
C MET A 180 -4.93 5.20 -29.68
N ASP A 181 -4.06 4.48 -30.39
CA ASP A 181 -4.28 4.07 -31.79
C ASP A 181 -5.54 3.23 -31.94
N ASN A 182 -5.79 2.34 -30.98
CA ASN A 182 -6.98 1.49 -30.96
C ASN A 182 -8.27 2.29 -30.72
N LEU A 183 -8.25 3.23 -29.78
CA LEU A 183 -9.39 4.13 -29.51
C LEU A 183 -9.69 5.06 -30.69
N GLN A 184 -8.66 5.53 -31.39
CA GLN A 184 -8.82 6.35 -32.58
C GLN A 184 -9.48 5.58 -33.73
N LYS A 185 -9.10 4.31 -33.96
CA LYS A 185 -9.76 3.44 -34.96
C LYS A 185 -11.26 3.25 -34.66
N THR A 186 -11.66 3.29 -33.39
CA THR A 186 -13.07 3.22 -32.99
C THR A 186 -13.83 4.56 -33.08
N GLY A 187 -13.18 5.64 -33.53
CA GLY A 187 -13.81 6.95 -33.78
C GLY A 187 -13.77 7.93 -32.59
N GLY A 188 -12.99 7.63 -31.54
CA GLY A 188 -12.82 8.53 -30.39
C GLY A 188 -12.07 9.82 -30.76
N LYS A 189 -12.75 10.98 -30.72
CA LYS A 189 -12.12 12.29 -30.98
C LYS A 189 -11.40 12.88 -29.76
N LYS A 190 -11.82 12.49 -28.55
CA LYS A 190 -11.20 12.86 -27.27
C LYS A 190 -11.01 11.59 -26.46
N ILE A 191 -9.79 11.38 -25.96
CA ILE A 191 -9.38 10.17 -25.25
C ILE A 191 -8.93 10.55 -23.85
N MET A 192 -9.15 9.65 -22.91
CA MET A 192 -8.63 9.75 -21.57
C MET A 192 -7.71 8.55 -21.32
N LEU A 193 -6.51 8.80 -20.80
CA LEU A 193 -5.53 7.79 -20.45
C LEU A 193 -5.18 7.89 -18.97
N VAL A 194 -5.05 6.73 -18.33
CA VAL A 194 -4.56 6.62 -16.96
C VAL A 194 -3.32 5.73 -16.97
N GLY A 195 -2.19 6.32 -16.59
CA GLY A 195 -0.95 5.62 -16.31
C GLY A 195 -0.86 5.30 -14.82
N TYR A 196 -0.49 4.07 -14.50
CA TYR A 196 -0.34 3.57 -13.14
C TYR A 196 1.13 3.28 -12.88
N GLN A 197 1.77 4.12 -12.07
CA GLN A 197 3.17 3.98 -11.67
C GLN A 197 3.30 3.32 -10.30
N SER A 198 4.19 2.34 -10.18
CA SER A 198 4.48 1.64 -8.91
C SER A 198 3.23 1.03 -8.25
N VAL A 199 2.32 0.52 -9.08
CA VAL A 199 1.14 -0.24 -8.66
C VAL A 199 1.45 -1.71 -8.91
N ASN A 200 1.06 -2.62 -8.01
CA ASN A 200 1.34 -4.08 -8.06
C ASN A 200 0.62 -4.79 -9.24
N GLY A 201 0.72 -4.25 -10.45
CA GLY A 201 0.30 -4.91 -11.68
C GLY A 201 1.22 -6.10 -11.94
N LYS A 202 0.64 -7.24 -12.27
CA LYS A 202 1.37 -8.48 -12.56
C LYS A 202 1.48 -8.63 -14.07
N LEU A 203 2.69 -8.89 -14.57
CA LEU A 203 2.94 -9.10 -15.98
C LEU A 203 2.36 -10.46 -16.38
N VAL A 204 1.44 -10.47 -17.34
CA VAL A 204 0.71 -11.67 -17.78
C VAL A 204 1.00 -12.05 -19.23
N THR A 205 1.89 -11.32 -19.91
CA THR A 205 2.30 -11.60 -21.29
C THR A 205 2.68 -13.08 -21.45
N GLY A 206 2.09 -13.76 -22.44
CA GLY A 206 2.27 -15.21 -22.65
C GLY A 206 1.23 -16.10 -21.95
N TYR A 207 0.60 -15.63 -20.87
CA TYR A 207 -0.46 -16.37 -20.16
C TYR A 207 -1.88 -16.01 -20.64
N THR A 208 -2.01 -14.99 -21.51
CA THR A 208 -3.30 -14.49 -21.97
C THR A 208 -3.77 -15.14 -23.26
N ALA A 209 -5.08 -15.16 -23.50
CA ALA A 209 -5.66 -15.85 -24.65
C ALA A 209 -5.29 -15.26 -26.02
N ASN A 210 -5.00 -13.95 -26.07
CA ASN A 210 -4.73 -13.22 -27.29
C ASN A 210 -3.36 -12.52 -27.30
N ASN A 211 -2.56 -12.64 -26.22
CA ASN A 211 -1.29 -11.93 -26.04
C ASN A 211 -1.39 -10.40 -26.22
N LEU A 212 -2.56 -9.81 -25.94
CA LEU A 212 -2.78 -8.37 -26.06
C LEU A 212 -2.74 -7.63 -24.72
N GLN A 213 -2.94 -8.33 -23.59
CA GLN A 213 -2.81 -7.73 -22.27
C GLN A 213 -1.40 -7.97 -21.73
N ASP A 214 -0.76 -6.90 -21.28
CA ASP A 214 0.60 -6.94 -20.76
C ASP A 214 0.61 -7.14 -19.24
N ALA A 215 -0.33 -6.50 -18.56
CA ALA A 215 -0.43 -6.59 -17.11
C ALA A 215 -1.88 -6.69 -16.63
N ILE A 216 -2.08 -7.31 -15.47
CA ILE A 216 -3.35 -7.30 -14.73
C ILE A 216 -3.11 -6.67 -13.37
N MET A 217 -3.96 -5.69 -13.02
CA MET A 217 -3.98 -5.10 -11.69
C MET A 217 -4.98 -5.82 -10.79
N TRP A 218 -4.53 -6.13 -9.57
CA TRP A 218 -5.42 -6.58 -8.51
C TRP A 218 -6.16 -5.37 -7.88
N PRO A 219 -7.45 -5.52 -7.51
CA PRO A 219 -8.21 -4.44 -6.89
C PRO A 219 -7.68 -4.09 -5.49
N GLY A 220 -7.92 -2.84 -5.07
CA GLY A 220 -7.71 -2.41 -3.68
C GLY A 220 -6.48 -1.55 -3.42
N THR A 221 -5.63 -1.33 -4.43
CA THR A 221 -4.51 -0.41 -4.25
C THR A 221 -5.06 1.00 -4.14
N LYS A 222 -4.80 1.68 -3.03
CA LYS A 222 -5.15 3.10 -2.87
C LYS A 222 -4.27 3.95 -3.80
N LEU A 223 -4.89 4.69 -4.69
CA LEU A 223 -4.22 5.53 -5.68
C LEU A 223 -4.31 7.01 -5.28
N GLY A 224 -3.23 7.74 -5.53
CA GLY A 224 -3.16 9.19 -5.50
C GLY A 224 -2.77 9.70 -6.88
N VAL A 225 -3.42 10.77 -7.32
CA VAL A 225 -3.07 11.39 -8.61
C VAL A 225 -1.76 12.15 -8.44
N SER A 226 -0.75 11.79 -9.23
CA SER A 226 0.59 12.38 -9.16
C SER A 226 0.76 13.54 -10.14
N LYS A 227 0.17 13.44 -11.35
CA LYS A 227 0.31 14.44 -12.41
C LYS A 227 -0.87 14.40 -13.37
N TYR A 228 -1.24 15.57 -13.87
CA TYR A 228 -2.20 15.75 -14.96
C TYR A 228 -1.50 16.41 -16.15
N VAL A 229 -1.73 15.89 -17.35
CA VAL A 229 -1.24 16.49 -18.61
C VAL A 229 -2.40 16.60 -19.59
N MET A 230 -2.63 17.81 -20.09
CA MET A 230 -3.48 18.02 -21.26
C MET A 230 -2.58 18.09 -22.49
N THR A 231 -2.92 17.31 -23.52
CA THR A 231 -2.20 17.35 -24.80
C THR A 231 -3.07 17.99 -25.88
N ASP A 232 -2.57 19.06 -26.50
CA ASP A 232 -3.29 19.81 -27.53
C ASP A 232 -3.52 19.02 -28.82
N ALA A 233 -2.65 18.04 -29.12
CA ALA A 233 -2.69 17.28 -30.36
C ALA A 233 -3.99 16.48 -30.56
N TYR A 234 -4.73 16.16 -29.49
CA TYR A 234 -5.95 15.34 -29.55
C TYR A 234 -7.00 15.65 -28.47
N HIS A 235 -6.88 16.79 -27.77
CA HIS A 235 -7.68 17.09 -26.56
C HIS A 235 -7.73 15.91 -25.57
N SER A 236 -6.63 15.15 -25.49
CA SER A 236 -6.57 13.96 -24.66
C SER A 236 -6.15 14.33 -23.24
N TRP A 237 -6.81 13.72 -22.26
CA TRP A 237 -6.56 13.94 -20.85
C TRP A 237 -5.76 12.78 -20.29
N ILE A 238 -4.51 13.03 -19.92
CA ILE A 238 -3.59 12.03 -19.40
C ILE A 238 -3.44 12.26 -17.91
N LEU A 239 -3.73 11.20 -17.15
CA LEU A 239 -3.59 11.17 -15.71
C LEU A 239 -2.53 10.15 -15.34
N HIS A 240 -1.57 10.56 -14.53
CA HIS A 240 -0.63 9.65 -13.89
C HIS A 240 -1.11 9.42 -12.46
N ALA A 241 -1.39 8.18 -12.12
CA ALA A 241 -1.75 7.70 -10.81
C ALA A 241 -0.59 6.90 -10.23
N SER A 242 -0.34 7.06 -8.95
CA SER A 242 0.63 6.26 -8.21
C SER A 242 0.02 5.77 -6.91
N ARG A 243 0.57 4.71 -6.33
CA ARG A 243 0.14 4.22 -5.02
C ARG A 243 0.25 5.34 -3.97
N ARG A 244 -0.84 5.63 -3.24
CA ARG A 244 -0.87 6.74 -2.27
C ARG A 244 -0.01 6.38 -1.05
N ARG A 245 1.14 7.06 -0.92
CA ARG A 245 2.22 6.84 0.06
C ARG A 245 1.85 6.88 1.56
N ARG A 246 0.59 7.22 1.93
CA ARG A 246 0.18 7.44 3.34
C ARG A 246 -0.45 6.21 4.01
N ASP A 247 -0.96 5.25 3.26
CA ASP A 247 -1.60 4.04 3.81
C ASP A 247 -1.12 2.80 3.03
N ILE A 248 0.15 2.46 3.20
CA ILE A 248 0.64 1.14 2.81
C ILE A 248 0.15 0.19 3.91
N ASP A 249 -0.91 -0.56 3.61
CA ASP A 249 -1.20 -1.77 4.37
C ASP A 249 0.04 -2.65 4.33
N ILE A 250 0.48 -3.05 5.51
CA ILE A 250 1.63 -3.93 5.74
C ILE A 250 1.27 -5.31 5.18
N THR A 251 1.55 -5.52 3.89
CA THR A 251 1.41 -6.80 3.19
C THR A 251 2.77 -7.50 3.13
N GLU A 252 2.79 -8.83 3.09
CA GLU A 252 4.04 -9.64 3.01
C GLU A 252 4.99 -9.17 1.88
N ASP A 253 4.45 -8.61 0.79
CA ASP A 253 5.23 -8.10 -0.36
C ASP A 253 6.07 -6.84 -0.08
N ASN A 254 5.84 -6.14 1.03
CA ASN A 254 6.47 -4.85 1.33
C ASN A 254 7.29 -4.87 2.63
N VAL A 255 7.34 -6.01 3.34
CA VAL A 255 7.98 -6.15 4.65
C VAL A 255 9.10 -7.15 4.53
N LEU A 256 10.29 -6.77 4.98
CA LEU A 256 11.36 -7.74 5.15
C LEU A 256 11.04 -8.62 6.34
N VAL A 257 10.95 -9.93 6.12
CA VAL A 257 10.80 -10.94 7.18
C VAL A 257 11.99 -11.89 7.09
N SER A 258 12.73 -12.05 8.19
CA SER A 258 13.83 -13.02 8.25
C SER A 258 13.32 -14.46 8.03
N GLU A 259 14.16 -15.34 7.48
CA GLU A 259 13.81 -16.77 7.27
C GLU A 259 13.36 -17.46 8.57
N ASN A 260 13.99 -17.10 9.69
CA ASN A 260 13.63 -17.61 11.02
C ASN A 260 12.44 -16.87 11.66
N ARG A 261 11.83 -15.91 10.95
CA ARG A 261 10.71 -15.06 11.38
C ARG A 261 10.96 -14.24 12.65
N THR A 262 12.20 -14.12 13.08
CA THR A 262 12.61 -13.44 14.32
C THR A 262 12.68 -11.93 14.19
N CYS A 263 12.80 -11.42 12.96
CA CYS A 263 13.02 -10.03 12.63
C CYS A 263 12.08 -9.60 11.50
N MET A 264 11.42 -8.44 11.69
CA MET A 264 10.56 -7.79 10.70
C MET A 264 10.95 -6.33 10.54
N PHE A 265 11.06 -5.85 9.30
CA PHE A 265 11.36 -4.46 9.00
C PHE A 265 10.52 -3.94 7.84
N TYR A 266 10.04 -2.71 8.02
CA TYR A 266 9.28 -1.97 7.03
C TYR A 266 9.71 -0.51 7.04
N ALA A 267 9.94 0.06 5.86
CA ALA A 267 10.13 1.49 5.67
C ALA A 267 9.70 1.87 4.25
N ASN A 268 9.13 3.07 4.09
CA ASN A 268 8.52 3.48 2.82
C ASN A 268 9.56 4.07 1.86
N GLU A 269 10.25 5.13 2.30
CA GLU A 269 11.20 5.86 1.46
C GLU A 269 12.39 6.32 2.30
N LEU A 270 13.56 6.29 1.67
CA LEU A 270 14.79 6.91 2.15
C LEU A 270 15.01 8.23 1.41
N PHE A 271 15.16 9.30 2.19
CA PHE A 271 15.53 10.63 1.72
C PHE A 271 16.89 11.02 2.25
N TRP A 272 17.74 11.58 1.40
CA TRP A 272 19.03 12.11 1.80
C TRP A 272 19.11 13.61 1.50
N GLU A 273 19.46 14.42 2.51
CA GLU A 273 19.65 15.86 2.29
C GLU A 273 21.12 16.09 1.93
N GLU A 274 21.39 16.39 0.66
CA GLU A 274 22.74 16.72 0.22
C GLU A 274 23.17 18.11 0.74
N PRO A 275 24.43 18.27 1.19
CA PRO A 275 24.86 19.44 1.92
C PRO A 275 24.91 20.76 1.13
N ASN A 276 24.57 20.81 -0.18
CA ASN A 276 24.81 22.00 -1.01
C ASN A 276 23.81 22.34 -2.14
N GLU A 277 22.67 21.66 -2.31
CA GLU A 277 21.67 22.09 -3.30
C GLU A 277 20.42 22.70 -2.67
N ARG A 278 20.07 23.90 -3.15
CA ARG A 278 18.88 24.67 -2.74
C ARG A 278 17.63 24.20 -3.48
N ASP A 279 17.63 22.94 -3.92
CA ASP A 279 16.57 22.28 -4.68
C ASP A 279 16.41 20.85 -4.11
N PRO A 280 15.24 20.48 -3.53
CA PRO A 280 15.02 19.19 -2.89
C PRO A 280 14.77 18.07 -3.91
N SER A 281 15.62 17.98 -4.93
CA SER A 281 15.66 16.90 -5.93
C SER A 281 16.37 15.66 -5.38
N ALA A 282 16.18 15.35 -4.09
CA ALA A 282 16.75 14.15 -3.50
C ALA A 282 16.12 12.93 -4.17
N GLY A 283 16.95 12.04 -4.74
CA GLY A 283 16.49 10.78 -5.32
C GLY A 283 15.69 10.01 -4.27
N ASN A 284 14.45 9.67 -4.60
CA ASN A 284 13.64 8.82 -3.74
C ASN A 284 14.15 7.39 -3.89
N TYR A 285 14.72 6.83 -2.82
CA TYR A 285 15.14 5.43 -2.83
C TYR A 285 14.05 4.56 -2.18
N THR A 286 13.73 3.46 -2.83
CA THR A 286 12.83 2.42 -2.34
C THR A 286 13.62 1.21 -1.86
N LEU A 287 13.09 0.50 -0.87
CA LEU A 287 13.74 -0.68 -0.30
C LEU A 287 13.66 -1.87 -1.28
N ASP A 288 14.82 -2.44 -1.62
CA ASP A 288 14.94 -3.69 -2.39
C ASP A 288 14.91 -4.87 -1.42
N LEU A 289 13.73 -5.49 -1.28
CA LEU A 289 13.51 -6.61 -0.35
C LEU A 289 14.21 -7.90 -0.81
N ASP A 290 14.45 -8.09 -2.10
CA ASP A 290 15.05 -9.33 -2.63
C ASP A 290 16.54 -9.45 -2.26
N ARG A 291 17.21 -8.31 -2.07
CA ARG A 291 18.63 -8.23 -1.66
C ARG A 291 18.81 -8.00 -0.17
N SER A 292 17.80 -7.46 0.50
CA SER A 292 17.87 -7.16 1.92
C SER A 292 17.77 -8.43 2.76
N SER A 293 18.45 -8.47 3.90
CA SER A 293 18.47 -9.65 4.76
C SER A 293 18.51 -9.25 6.23
N CYS A 294 18.03 -10.14 7.10
CA CYS A 294 18.11 -9.93 8.55
C CYS A 294 18.68 -11.18 9.22
N THR A 295 19.86 -11.03 9.82
CA THR A 295 20.63 -12.08 10.47
C THR A 295 20.73 -11.82 11.97
N THR A 296 20.79 -12.91 12.74
CA THR A 296 20.94 -12.87 14.20
C THR A 296 22.31 -13.42 14.58
N ASP A 297 23.14 -12.59 15.21
CA ASP A 297 24.45 -12.98 15.73
C ASP A 297 24.46 -12.92 17.26
N GLU A 298 24.89 -14.00 17.90
CA GLU A 298 25.20 -13.97 19.34
C GLU A 298 26.63 -13.50 19.55
N ILE A 299 26.80 -12.28 20.08
CA ILE A 299 28.12 -11.73 20.39
C ILE A 299 28.40 -12.00 21.87
N VAL A 300 29.38 -12.85 22.13
CA VAL A 300 29.89 -13.10 23.49
C VAL A 300 30.77 -11.90 23.89
N THR A 301 30.25 -11.01 24.73
CA THR A 301 31.02 -9.89 25.28
C THR A 301 31.61 -10.24 26.65
N SER A 302 32.61 -9.49 27.12
CA SER A 302 33.25 -9.71 28.43
C SER A 302 32.28 -9.60 29.62
N ASN A 303 31.09 -9.04 29.40
CA ASN A 303 30.08 -8.74 30.43
C ASN A 303 28.83 -9.65 30.34
N GLY A 304 28.84 -10.65 29.45
CA GLY A 304 27.72 -11.58 29.21
C GLY A 304 27.46 -11.81 27.72
N ASN A 305 26.55 -12.74 27.42
CA ASN A 305 26.07 -12.97 26.06
C ASN A 305 25.10 -11.83 25.69
N MET A 306 25.43 -11.07 24.66
CA MET A 306 24.56 -10.04 24.09
C MET A 306 24.11 -10.52 22.72
N THR A 307 22.80 -10.58 22.50
CA THR A 307 22.27 -10.98 21.20
C THR A 307 22.03 -9.73 20.34
N SER A 308 22.56 -9.77 19.13
CA SER A 308 22.50 -8.66 18.18
C SER A 308 21.80 -9.14 16.91
N VAL A 309 20.98 -8.26 16.35
CA VAL A 309 20.34 -8.45 15.04
C VAL A 309 21.00 -7.47 14.09
N ILE A 310 21.53 -7.99 12.99
CA ILE A 310 22.12 -7.23 11.91
C ILE A 310 21.13 -7.26 10.74
N LEU A 311 20.75 -6.06 10.31
CA LEU A 311 19.78 -5.87 9.24
C LEU A 311 20.49 -5.14 8.09
N ASP A 312 20.75 -5.88 7.02
CA ASP A 312 21.38 -5.37 5.80
C ASP A 312 20.28 -5.01 4.81
N LEU A 313 20.18 -3.72 4.50
CA LEU A 313 19.18 -3.13 3.62
C LEU A 313 19.83 -2.57 2.37
N TYR A 314 19.20 -2.80 1.22
CA TYR A 314 19.60 -2.21 -0.05
C TYR A 314 18.50 -1.27 -0.55
N TRP A 315 18.88 -0.03 -0.86
CA TRP A 315 17.97 1.02 -1.30
C TRP A 315 18.25 1.36 -2.77
N ASP A 316 17.24 1.26 -3.64
CA ASP A 316 17.35 1.48 -5.10
C ASP A 316 16.53 2.70 -5.53
N ASN A 317 17.08 3.52 -6.44
CA ASN A 317 16.40 4.66 -7.06
C ASN A 317 15.78 4.34 -8.44
N GLY A 318 15.86 3.09 -8.89
CA GLY A 318 15.36 2.64 -10.20
C GLY A 318 16.26 3.01 -11.39
N MET A 319 17.45 3.57 -11.14
CA MET A 319 18.45 3.96 -12.14
C MET A 319 19.81 3.23 -11.96
N ASN A 320 19.80 2.04 -11.34
CA ASN A 320 20.97 1.20 -10.99
C ASN A 320 21.86 1.71 -9.85
N ASP A 321 21.52 2.79 -9.15
CA ASP A 321 22.23 3.16 -7.92
C ASP A 321 21.61 2.47 -6.72
N THR A 322 22.37 1.57 -6.10
CA THR A 322 21.98 0.89 -4.87
C THR A 322 22.81 1.39 -3.70
N ILE A 323 22.15 1.86 -2.65
CA ILE A 323 22.80 2.31 -1.41
C ILE A 323 22.68 1.19 -0.36
N PRO A 324 23.79 0.57 0.07
CA PRO A 324 23.78 -0.36 1.18
C PRO A 324 23.67 0.40 2.51
N MET A 325 22.80 -0.10 3.39
CA MET A 325 22.60 0.38 4.74
C MET A 325 22.59 -0.82 5.69
N THR A 326 23.35 -0.76 6.77
CA THR A 326 23.33 -1.78 7.82
C THR A 326 22.83 -1.17 9.12
N LEU A 327 21.85 -1.82 9.74
CA LEU A 327 21.27 -1.47 11.03
C LEU A 327 21.62 -2.55 12.04
N ILE A 328 22.19 -2.17 13.18
CA ILE A 328 22.53 -3.09 14.26
C ILE A 328 21.65 -2.77 15.47
N ALA A 329 20.82 -3.73 15.85
CA ALA A 329 19.99 -3.65 17.04
C ALA A 329 20.44 -4.68 18.08
N ASN A 330 20.49 -4.25 19.34
CA ASN A 330 20.87 -5.12 20.45
C ASN A 330 19.68 -5.28 21.40
N ILE A 331 19.62 -6.40 22.10
CA ILE A 331 18.59 -6.66 23.11
C ILE A 331 19.19 -6.85 24.50
N THR A 332 18.49 -6.29 25.48
CA THR A 332 18.66 -6.55 26.91
C THR A 332 17.51 -7.45 27.39
N GLU A 333 17.51 -7.90 28.65
CA GLU A 333 16.43 -8.74 29.18
C GLU A 333 15.00 -8.18 28.98
N ARG A 334 14.84 -6.86 28.80
CA ARG A 334 13.52 -6.20 28.72
C ARG A 334 13.29 -5.35 27.48
N TYR A 335 14.34 -4.71 26.95
CA TYR A 335 14.23 -3.75 25.85
C TYR A 335 15.26 -4.04 24.78
N TRP A 336 14.89 -3.81 23.52
CA TRP A 336 15.84 -3.72 22.44
C TRP A 336 16.09 -2.25 22.09
N TYR A 337 17.28 -1.97 21.58
CA TYR A 337 17.64 -0.65 21.12
C TYR A 337 18.46 -0.71 19.84
N LEU A 338 18.30 0.31 19.00
CA LEU A 338 19.14 0.51 17.82
C LEU A 338 20.47 1.13 18.25
N ASP A 339 21.56 0.43 17.98
CA ASP A 339 22.90 0.80 18.44
C ASP A 339 23.64 1.59 17.36
N THR A 340 23.86 0.98 16.21
CA THR A 340 24.65 1.56 15.12
C THR A 340 23.87 1.51 13.81
N VAL A 341 23.97 2.58 13.03
CA VAL A 341 23.47 2.63 11.65
C VAL A 341 24.62 3.02 10.74
N THR A 342 24.94 2.20 9.75
CA THR A 342 25.96 2.53 8.75
C THR A 342 25.32 2.66 7.38
N MET A 343 25.72 3.67 6.62
CA MET A 343 25.25 3.89 5.26
C MET A 343 26.44 4.30 4.41
N ASN A 344 26.69 3.54 3.34
CA ASN A 344 27.83 3.75 2.43
C ASN A 344 29.19 3.93 3.17
N GLY A 345 29.42 3.14 4.22
CA GLY A 345 30.63 3.16 5.04
C GLY A 345 30.75 4.31 6.05
N SER A 346 29.79 5.24 6.11
CA SER A 346 29.71 6.27 7.15
C SER A 346 28.76 5.85 8.27
N GLU A 347 29.09 6.20 9.52
CA GLU A 347 28.25 5.95 10.70
C GLU A 347 27.22 7.07 10.89
N TYR A 348 26.00 6.69 11.22
CA TYR A 348 24.88 7.55 11.53
C TYR A 348 24.21 7.09 12.82
N ARG A 349 23.62 8.04 13.54
CA ARG A 349 22.85 7.79 14.76
C ARG A 349 21.46 8.33 14.65
N TYR A 350 20.52 7.60 15.25
CA TYR A 350 19.14 8.03 15.35
C TYR A 350 19.04 9.33 16.15
N PHE A 351 18.25 10.28 15.66
CA PHE A 351 18.06 11.58 16.30
C PHE A 351 16.58 11.92 16.38
N ALA A 352 16.01 11.83 17.59
CA ALA A 352 14.63 12.21 17.86
C ALA A 352 14.57 13.52 18.66
N TYR A 353 14.28 14.63 17.97
CA TYR A 353 13.93 15.98 18.48
C TYR A 353 14.31 16.26 19.95
N GLY A 354 15.59 16.10 20.30
CA GLY A 354 16.19 16.59 21.54
C GLY A 354 15.98 15.77 22.82
N MET A 355 15.46 14.53 22.80
CA MET A 355 15.26 13.77 24.07
C MET A 355 15.73 12.30 24.07
N HIS A 356 15.83 11.63 22.93
CA HIS A 356 16.31 10.24 22.87
C HIS A 356 17.36 10.08 21.77
N SER A 357 18.57 9.67 22.16
CA SER A 357 19.68 9.36 21.25
C SER A 357 19.60 7.96 20.67
N GLN A 358 18.65 7.14 21.15
CA GLN A 358 18.52 5.73 20.80
C GLN A 358 17.05 5.40 20.55
N MET A 359 16.80 4.59 19.53
CA MET A 359 15.49 4.00 19.25
C MET A 359 15.34 2.82 20.19
N GLU A 360 14.58 2.98 21.27
CA GLU A 360 14.41 1.97 22.33
C GLU A 360 12.96 1.49 22.41
N THR A 361 12.75 0.19 22.56
CA THR A 361 11.40 -0.41 22.58
C THR A 361 11.40 -1.71 23.40
N PRO A 362 10.30 -2.04 24.11
CA PRO A 362 10.18 -3.33 24.78
C PRO A 362 10.40 -4.51 23.84
N SER A 363 10.96 -5.61 24.34
CA SER A 363 11.36 -6.78 23.54
C SER A 363 10.25 -7.45 22.70
N THR A 364 8.98 -7.22 23.02
CA THR A 364 7.80 -7.77 22.33
C THR A 364 7.07 -6.77 21.43
N TYR A 365 7.52 -5.51 21.42
CA TYR A 365 6.88 -4.39 20.71
C TYR A 365 7.66 -4.04 19.45
N SER A 366 6.96 -3.48 18.47
CA SER A 366 7.55 -2.89 17.26
C SER A 366 7.72 -1.38 17.43
N TYR A 367 8.81 -0.80 16.95
CA TYR A 367 8.98 0.66 16.95
C TYR A 367 8.36 1.26 15.69
N VAL A 368 7.53 2.28 15.83
CA VAL A 368 6.81 2.92 14.73
C VAL A 368 7.11 4.41 14.68
N CYS A 369 7.57 4.90 13.53
CA CYS A 369 7.79 6.32 13.34
C CYS A 369 7.41 6.82 11.95
N LYS A 370 6.71 7.96 11.90
CA LYS A 370 6.35 8.60 10.63
C LYS A 370 7.56 9.15 9.89
N THR A 371 8.51 9.73 10.63
CA THR A 371 9.74 10.31 10.08
C THR A 371 10.85 10.08 11.08
N ALA A 372 11.72 9.12 10.79
CA ALA A 372 12.92 8.86 11.57
C ALA A 372 14.10 9.62 10.95
N VAL A 373 14.80 10.41 11.78
CA VAL A 373 15.95 11.21 11.35
C VAL A 373 17.22 10.52 11.82
N PHE A 374 18.22 10.45 10.94
CA PHE A 374 19.52 9.90 11.24
C PHE A 374 20.59 10.91 10.86
N VAL A 375 21.49 11.21 11.80
CA VAL A 375 22.52 12.24 11.65
C VAL A 375 23.88 11.55 11.65
N LYS A 376 24.76 11.97 10.74
CA LYS A 376 26.11 11.42 10.64
C LYS A 376 26.86 11.64 11.97
N TYR A 377 27.53 10.59 12.42
CA TYR A 377 28.29 10.59 13.66
C TYR A 377 29.75 10.28 13.36
N ASP A 378 30.66 11.16 13.77
CA ASP A 378 32.10 10.95 13.60
C ASP A 378 32.72 10.37 14.87
N SER A 379 32.92 9.06 14.87
CA SER A 379 33.57 8.30 15.95
C SER A 379 35.07 8.59 16.06
N ALA A 380 35.74 9.07 15.00
CA ALA A 380 37.18 9.38 15.00
C ALA A 380 37.48 10.82 15.48
N GLY A 381 36.55 11.75 15.26
CA GLY A 381 36.67 13.17 15.56
C GLY A 381 36.00 13.63 16.86
N HIS A 382 36.25 12.97 18.00
CA HIS A 382 35.71 13.32 19.33
C HIS A 382 34.17 13.14 19.51
N GLY A 383 33.49 12.35 18.68
CA GLY A 383 32.07 12.01 18.88
C GLY A 383 31.11 13.15 18.57
N LEU A 384 31.36 13.88 17.47
CA LEU A 384 30.56 15.03 17.03
C LEU A 384 29.46 14.59 16.04
N TYR A 385 28.27 15.18 16.20
CA TYR A 385 27.16 15.05 15.26
C TYR A 385 27.29 16.06 14.12
N ASP A 386 27.27 15.59 12.88
CA ASP A 386 27.26 16.44 11.69
C ASP A 386 25.83 16.59 11.13
N PHE A 387 25.14 17.62 11.59
CA PHE A 387 23.77 17.94 11.19
C PHE A 387 23.61 18.37 9.73
N LYS A 388 24.71 18.61 9.00
CA LYS A 388 24.64 18.87 7.55
C LYS A 388 24.44 17.58 6.77
N ASN A 389 24.91 16.45 7.30
CA ASN A 389 24.80 15.14 6.68
C ASN A 389 23.79 14.29 7.45
N LYS A 390 22.54 14.33 7.01
CA LYS A 390 21.45 13.56 7.62
C LYS A 390 20.55 12.93 6.56
N PHE A 391 19.93 11.82 6.93
CA PHE A 391 18.94 11.15 6.11
C PHE A 391 17.66 10.90 6.90
N PHE A 392 16.58 10.63 6.19
CA PHE A 392 15.26 10.41 6.74
C PHE A 392 14.69 9.11 6.22
N LEU A 393 14.13 8.30 7.11
CA LEU A 393 13.27 7.18 6.76
C LEU A 393 11.82 7.54 7.07
N THR A 394 10.93 7.34 6.10
CA THR A 394 9.50 7.60 6.29
C THR A 394 8.72 6.33 6.57
N ASN A 395 7.72 6.44 7.44
CA ASN A 395 6.84 5.35 7.87
C ASN A 395 7.62 4.07 8.22
N ILE A 396 8.61 4.21 9.10
CA ILE A 396 9.39 3.08 9.60
C ILE A 396 8.57 2.30 10.63
N GLN A 397 8.57 0.97 10.48
CA GLN A 397 8.15 0.03 11.50
C GLN A 397 9.19 -1.09 11.61
N PHE A 398 9.80 -1.20 12.79
CA PHE A 398 10.93 -2.11 13.01
C PHE A 398 10.72 -2.97 14.24
N GLN A 399 10.92 -4.28 14.08
CA GLN A 399 10.90 -5.26 15.16
C GLN A 399 12.01 -6.29 14.96
N PRO A 400 13.19 -6.09 15.58
CA PRO A 400 14.35 -6.96 15.39
C PRO A 400 14.27 -8.28 16.13
N PHE A 401 13.50 -8.36 17.22
CA PHE A 401 13.43 -9.53 18.11
C PHE A 401 11.98 -9.96 18.37
N ASN A 402 11.80 -11.25 18.68
CA ASN A 402 10.53 -11.86 19.08
C ASN A 402 9.35 -11.53 18.14
N ALA A 403 9.61 -11.49 16.82
CA ALA A 403 8.55 -11.33 15.83
C ALA A 403 7.81 -12.66 15.58
N ASP A 404 6.53 -12.56 15.21
CA ASP A 404 5.70 -13.72 14.82
C ASP A 404 5.87 -14.09 13.33
N GLY A 405 6.51 -13.21 12.55
CA GLY A 405 6.70 -13.33 11.09
C GLY A 405 5.43 -13.23 10.25
N ILE A 406 4.29 -12.94 10.86
CA ILE A 406 2.99 -12.74 10.18
C ILE A 406 2.47 -11.32 10.42
N LYS A 407 2.69 -10.79 11.62
CA LYS A 407 2.27 -9.46 12.05
C LYS A 407 3.33 -8.84 12.94
N PHE A 408 3.42 -7.52 12.90
CA PHE A 408 4.17 -6.81 13.92
C PHE A 408 3.47 -6.93 15.28
N GLY A 409 4.29 -6.99 16.33
CA GLY A 409 3.86 -6.84 17.71
C GLY A 409 3.32 -5.44 17.98
N LEU A 410 2.90 -5.21 19.23
CA LEU A 410 2.29 -3.95 19.64
C LEU A 410 3.16 -2.73 19.26
N PRO A 411 2.58 -1.67 18.68
CA PRO A 411 3.37 -0.53 18.22
C PRO A 411 3.78 0.37 19.39
N ASN A 412 5.05 0.74 19.42
CA ASN A 412 5.64 1.78 20.25
C ASN A 412 6.00 2.98 19.36
N TYR A 413 5.27 4.08 19.51
CA TYR A 413 5.43 5.23 18.62
C TYR A 413 6.61 6.12 19.03
N CYS A 414 7.33 6.66 18.05
CA CYS A 414 8.43 7.61 18.29
C CYS A 414 8.02 8.96 18.88
N THR A 415 6.71 9.23 18.97
CA THR A 415 6.16 10.45 19.57
C THR A 415 5.49 10.11 20.88
N SER A 416 5.88 10.83 21.95
CA SER A 416 5.16 10.79 23.23
C SER A 416 3.87 11.63 23.15
N PHE A 417 2.83 11.22 23.89
CA PHE A 417 1.57 11.97 23.99
C PHE A 417 1.76 13.40 24.51
N PHE A 418 2.71 13.60 25.41
CA PHE A 418 3.06 14.91 25.99
C PHE A 418 4.57 15.11 25.88
N THR A 419 5.00 16.19 25.24
CA THR A 419 6.40 16.59 25.21
C THR A 419 6.82 17.18 26.55
N SER A 420 8.13 17.24 26.83
CA SER A 420 8.66 17.93 28.02
C SER A 420 8.15 19.37 28.14
N GLY A 421 8.09 20.09 27.01
CA GLY A 421 7.53 21.45 26.96
C GLY A 421 6.04 21.51 27.33
N ILE A 422 5.22 20.58 26.84
CA ILE A 422 3.80 20.51 27.21
C ILE A 422 3.65 20.19 28.69
N TRP A 423 4.44 19.27 29.24
CA TRP A 423 4.43 18.94 30.67
C TRP A 423 4.79 20.14 31.55
N MET A 424 5.84 20.88 31.19
CA MET A 424 6.21 22.10 31.92
C MET A 424 5.10 23.16 31.88
N GLY A 425 4.48 23.35 30.70
CA GLY A 425 3.38 24.30 30.52
C GLY A 425 2.11 23.91 31.27
N LEU A 426 1.69 22.65 31.14
CA LEU A 426 0.51 22.09 31.80
C LEU A 426 0.65 22.17 33.32
N THR A 427 1.80 21.74 33.86
CA THR A 427 2.05 21.73 35.31
C THR A 427 2.05 23.15 35.87
N SER A 428 2.71 24.09 35.19
CA SER A 428 2.73 25.50 35.61
C SER A 428 1.33 26.13 35.58
N THR A 429 0.56 25.85 34.52
CA THR A 429 -0.79 26.41 34.35
C THR A 429 -1.76 25.83 35.38
N LEU A 430 -1.70 24.52 35.64
CA LEU A 430 -2.50 23.87 36.70
C LEU A 430 -2.16 24.40 38.09
N LEU A 431 -0.89 24.66 38.38
CA LEU A 431 -0.45 25.25 39.64
C LEU A 431 -1.03 26.67 39.82
N CYS A 432 -0.87 27.53 38.82
CA CYS A 432 -1.41 28.89 38.83
C CYS A 432 -2.95 28.90 38.93
N LEU A 433 -3.62 28.01 38.20
CA LEU A 433 -5.07 27.83 38.28
C LEU A 433 -5.51 27.40 39.68
N GLY A 434 -4.77 26.47 40.32
CA GLY A 434 -5.03 26.04 41.69
C GLY A 434 -4.94 27.19 42.70
N ILE A 435 -3.92 28.04 42.58
CA ILE A 435 -3.76 29.24 43.43
C ILE A 435 -4.92 30.23 43.20
N LEU A 436 -5.30 30.46 41.94
CA LEU A 436 -6.38 31.38 41.59
C LEU A 436 -7.75 30.88 42.09
N LEU A 437 -8.06 29.59 41.91
CA LEU A 437 -9.29 28.98 42.42
C LEU A 437 -9.34 29.02 43.94
N PHE A 438 -8.22 28.79 44.62
CA PHE A 438 -8.14 28.95 46.07
C PHE A 438 -8.40 30.40 46.49
N GLY A 439 -7.84 31.38 45.76
CA GLY A 439 -8.10 32.81 45.99
C GLY A 439 -9.57 33.17 45.82
N ILE A 440 -10.23 32.73 44.75
CA ILE A 440 -11.66 32.97 44.50
C ILE A 440 -12.50 32.28 45.58
N TYR A 441 -12.19 31.04 45.96
CA TYR A 441 -12.86 30.34 47.04
C TYR A 441 -12.79 31.14 48.36
N ARG A 442 -11.62 31.69 48.69
CA ARG A 442 -11.46 32.54 49.87
C ARG A 442 -12.25 33.84 49.77
N MET A 443 -12.33 34.47 48.60
CA MET A 443 -13.18 35.65 48.39
C MET A 443 -14.68 35.33 48.53
N MET A 444 -15.16 34.22 48.00
CA MET A 444 -16.56 33.81 48.16
C MET A 444 -16.93 33.50 49.62
N SER A 445 -15.94 33.12 50.44
CA SER A 445 -16.14 32.84 51.87
C SER A 445 -16.00 34.09 52.76
N ILE A 446 -15.76 35.28 52.19
CA ILE A 446 -15.79 36.52 52.98
C ILE A 446 -17.23 36.76 53.42
N LYS A 447 -17.46 36.56 54.72
CA LYS A 447 -18.66 37.03 55.38
C LYS A 447 -18.48 38.53 55.61
N SER A 448 -19.43 39.34 55.14
CA SER A 448 -19.52 40.73 55.59
C SER A 448 -19.71 40.74 57.10
N ASN A 449 -19.05 41.66 57.81
CA ASN A 449 -19.36 41.88 59.22
C ASN A 449 -20.86 42.16 59.34
N ASP A 450 -21.53 41.44 60.24
CA ASP A 450 -22.93 41.72 60.54
C ASP A 450 -23.00 43.13 61.13
N ARG A 451 -23.83 43.94 60.49
CA ARG A 451 -23.62 45.37 60.32
C ARG A 451 -24.20 46.07 61.55
N PHE A 452 -23.32 46.52 62.44
CA PHE A 452 -23.61 47.44 63.55
C PHE A 452 -24.46 46.82 64.67
N ASP A 453 -24.20 47.23 65.91
CA ASP A 453 -25.08 46.99 67.05
C ASP A 453 -26.50 47.43 66.68
N ASP A 454 -27.38 46.45 66.42
CA ASP A 454 -28.81 46.68 66.33
C ASP A 454 -29.26 47.19 67.71
N PRO A 455 -29.78 48.43 67.84
CA PRO A 455 -30.27 48.94 69.12
C PRO A 455 -31.46 48.14 69.67
N LYS A 456 -31.98 47.16 68.91
CA LYS A 456 -32.98 46.17 69.36
C LYS A 456 -32.42 44.75 69.47
N GLY A 457 -31.16 44.52 69.14
CA GLY A 457 -30.46 43.25 69.34
C GLY A 457 -30.16 43.00 70.81
N LYS A 458 -30.15 41.74 71.24
CA LYS A 458 -29.83 41.40 72.65
C LYS A 458 -28.37 41.80 72.95
N PRO A 459 -28.11 42.61 73.98
CA PRO A 459 -26.75 43.02 74.33
C PRO A 459 -25.90 41.82 74.76
N LEU A 460 -24.61 41.86 74.42
CA LEU A 460 -23.61 40.87 74.81
C LEU A 460 -23.46 40.85 76.35
N ILE A 461 -23.90 39.77 76.99
CA ILE A 461 -23.73 39.58 78.43
C ILE A 461 -22.33 39.02 78.68
N ILE A 462 -21.39 39.88 79.07
CA ILE A 462 -20.09 39.47 79.58
C ILE A 462 -20.27 39.16 81.07
N LYS A 463 -20.22 37.88 81.44
CA LYS A 463 -20.12 37.50 82.86
C LYS A 463 -18.67 37.66 83.29
N ALA A 464 -18.35 38.73 84.00
CA ALA A 464 -17.12 38.80 84.77
C ALA A 464 -17.26 37.85 85.96
N GLN A 465 -16.40 36.84 86.05
CA GLN A 465 -16.18 36.11 87.29
C GLN A 465 -15.26 36.98 88.16
N GLU A 466 -15.76 37.35 89.34
CA GLU A 466 -14.99 37.99 90.41
C GLU A 466 -14.02 37.00 91.06
#